data_AF-A0A7C4VPJ7-F1
#
_entry.id   AF-A0A7C4VPJ7-F1
#
_cell.length_a   1.000
_cell.length_b   1.000
_cell.length_c   1.000
_cell.angle_alpha   90.00
_cell.angle_beta   90.00
_cell.angle_gamma   90.00
#
_symmetry.space_group_name_H-M   'P 1'
#
loop_
_entity.id
_entity.type
_entity.pdbx_description
1 polymer ?
#
loop_
_entity_poly.entity_id
_entity_poly.type
_entity_poly.pdbx_seq_one_letter_code
_entity_poly.pdbx_strand_id
1 'polypeptide(L)'
;MNEETSKIVNRLKSIEGHVRGVEKMVEEGAYCIDIVKQIEAVQAALQKVSALVLDRHLHTCVTTAIRGDDPAERERVIDEIMGLFNAKGKI
;
A
#
# COMPACT_ATOMS: atom_id res chain seq x y z
N MET A 1 6.28 -15.13 -12.04
CA MET A 1 5.78 -14.16 -11.04
C MET A 1 6.08 -14.75 -9.66
N ASN A 2 6.78 -14.03 -8.77
CA ASN A 2 7.06 -14.58 -7.43
C ASN A 2 5.76 -14.66 -6.58
N GLU A 3 5.72 -15.53 -5.58
CA GLU A 3 4.51 -15.81 -4.80
C GLU A 3 4.01 -14.57 -4.03
N GLU A 4 4.92 -13.74 -3.51
CA GLU A 4 4.59 -12.50 -2.79
C GLU A 4 3.97 -11.43 -3.69
N THR A 5 4.51 -11.22 -4.89
CA THR A 5 3.94 -10.29 -5.88
C THR A 5 2.56 -10.78 -6.32
N SER A 6 2.37 -12.10 -6.48
CA SER A 6 1.06 -12.67 -6.77
C SER A 6 0.04 -12.35 -5.66
N LYS A 7 0.43 -12.48 -4.38
CA LYS A 7 -0.42 -12.12 -3.23
C LYS A 7 -0.80 -10.64 -3.23
N ILE A 8 0.16 -9.74 -3.51
CA ILE A 8 -0.09 -8.29 -3.60
C ILE A 8 -1.06 -7.98 -4.75
N VAL A 9 -0.82 -8.54 -5.94
CA VAL A 9 -1.68 -8.34 -7.12
C VAL A 9 -3.10 -8.84 -6.85
N ASN A 10 -3.27 -10.00 -6.21
CA ASN A 10 -4.60 -10.53 -5.89
C ASN A 10 -5.36 -9.63 -4.91
N ARG A 11 -4.67 -9.04 -3.92
CA ARG A 11 -5.28 -8.07 -3.00
C ARG A 11 -5.70 -6.79 -3.73
N LEU A 12 -4.86 -6.29 -4.64
CA LEU A 12 -5.18 -5.13 -5.47
C LEU A 12 -6.42 -5.38 -6.34
N LYS A 13 -6.52 -6.55 -6.99
CA LYS A 13 -7.71 -6.95 -7.76
C LYS A 13 -8.98 -7.00 -6.93
N SER A 14 -8.87 -7.46 -5.67
CA SER A 14 -10.00 -7.44 -4.74
C SER A 14 -10.41 -6.02 -4.38
N ILE A 15 -9.44 -5.13 -4.09
CA ILE A 15 -9.69 -3.71 -3.81
C ILE A 15 -10.36 -3.04 -5.00
N GLU A 16 -9.90 -3.28 -6.21
CA GLU A 16 -10.50 -2.79 -7.46
C GLU A 16 -11.99 -3.19 -7.57
N GLY A 17 -12.32 -4.44 -7.20
CA GLY A 17 -13.71 -4.89 -7.10
C GLY A 17 -14.55 -4.13 -6.07
N HIS A 18 -13.99 -3.84 -4.90
CA HIS A 18 -14.67 -3.04 -3.87
C HIS A 18 -14.88 -1.59 -4.33
N VAL A 19 -13.89 -0.99 -5.01
CA VAL A 19 -14.02 0.38 -5.56
C VAL A 19 -15.15 0.45 -6.59
N ARG A 20 -15.25 -0.53 -7.51
CA ARG A 20 -16.41 -0.65 -8.41
C ARG A 20 -17.73 -0.81 -7.66
N GLY A 21 -17.73 -1.52 -6.54
CA GLY A 21 -18.90 -1.64 -5.67
C GLY A 21 -19.33 -0.28 -5.10
N VAL A 22 -18.37 0.52 -4.63
CA VAL A 22 -18.61 1.88 -4.14
C VAL A 22 -19.17 2.78 -5.25
N GLU A 23 -18.58 2.74 -6.44
CA GLU A 23 -19.06 3.48 -7.62
C GLU A 23 -20.54 3.18 -7.89
N LYS A 24 -20.91 1.90 -7.97
CA LYS A 24 -22.28 1.46 -8.16
C LYS A 24 -23.22 1.94 -7.04
N MET A 25 -22.77 1.91 -5.78
CA MET A 25 -23.57 2.42 -4.66
C MET A 25 -23.88 3.92 -4.80
N VAL A 26 -22.94 4.71 -5.33
CA VAL A 26 -23.16 6.14 -5.61
C VAL A 26 -24.17 6.31 -6.75
N GLU A 27 -24.00 5.58 -7.85
CA GLU A 27 -24.90 5.63 -9.01
C GLU A 27 -26.34 5.25 -8.65
N GLU A 28 -26.51 4.26 -7.77
CA GLU A 28 -27.81 3.78 -7.30
C GLU A 28 -28.42 4.65 -6.18
N GLY A 29 -27.72 5.69 -5.72
CA GLY A 29 -28.19 6.57 -4.65
C GLY A 29 -28.30 5.86 -3.29
N ALA A 30 -27.39 4.92 -3.02
CA ALA A 30 -27.35 4.20 -1.74
C ALA A 30 -27.14 5.17 -0.56
N TYR A 31 -27.50 4.71 0.64
CA TYR A 31 -27.40 5.53 1.85
C TYR A 31 -25.95 5.98 2.11
N CYS A 32 -25.77 7.30 2.30
CA CYS A 32 -24.44 7.93 2.37
C CYS A 32 -23.52 7.30 3.42
N ILE A 33 -24.05 6.92 4.58
CA ILE A 33 -23.24 6.31 5.66
C ILE A 33 -22.70 4.94 5.24
N ASP A 34 -23.45 4.18 4.45
CA ASP A 34 -22.99 2.87 3.98
C ASP A 34 -21.93 3.01 2.89
N ILE A 35 -22.03 4.02 2.02
CA ILE A 35 -20.97 4.40 1.08
C ILE A 35 -19.69 4.74 1.85
N VAL A 36 -19.78 5.59 2.88
CA VAL A 36 -18.63 5.97 3.71
C VAL A 36 -18.00 4.72 4.36
N LYS A 37 -18.79 3.81 4.94
CA LYS A 37 -18.26 2.55 5.50
C LYS A 37 -17.51 1.70 4.47
N GLN A 38 -17.98 1.63 3.23
CA GLN A 38 -17.29 0.89 2.18
C GLN A 38 -15.99 1.58 1.75
N ILE A 39 -15.96 2.91 1.70
CA ILE A 39 -14.73 3.68 1.47
C ILE A 39 -13.70 3.40 2.57
N GLU A 40 -14.10 3.43 3.84
CA GLU A 40 -13.22 3.11 4.98
C GLU A 40 -12.66 1.68 4.87
N ALA A 41 -13.49 0.72 4.45
CA ALA A 41 -13.05 -0.66 4.21
C ALA A 41 -12.00 -0.76 3.08
N VAL A 42 -12.19 -0.01 1.99
CA VAL A 42 -11.23 0.10 0.89
C VAL A 42 -9.92 0.71 1.37
N GLN A 43 -9.97 1.80 2.15
CA GLN A 43 -8.77 2.43 2.72
C GLN A 43 -8.01 1.47 3.63
N ALA A 44 -8.69 0.75 4.52
CA ALA A 44 -8.07 -0.25 5.39
C ALA A 44 -7.42 -1.40 4.57
N ALA A 45 -8.03 -1.80 3.46
CA ALA A 45 -7.45 -2.80 2.57
C ALA A 45 -6.20 -2.28 1.86
N LEU A 46 -6.20 -1.02 1.39
CA LEU A 46 -5.03 -0.36 0.80
C LEU A 46 -3.89 -0.23 1.80
N GLN A 47 -4.17 0.14 3.05
CA GLN A 47 -3.16 0.20 4.11
C GLN A 47 -2.45 -1.15 4.31
N LYS A 48 -3.19 -2.26 4.28
CA LYS A 48 -2.62 -3.61 4.36
C LYS A 48 -1.72 -3.93 3.17
N VAL A 49 -2.09 -3.50 1.96
CA VAL A 49 -1.25 -3.67 0.77
C VAL A 49 0.03 -2.82 0.87
N SER A 50 -0.08 -1.56 1.30
CA SER A 50 1.09 -0.72 1.53
C SER A 50 2.06 -1.33 2.54
N ALA A 51 1.56 -1.92 3.62
CA ALA A 51 2.38 -2.61 4.60
C ALA A 51 3.13 -3.81 4.00
N LEU A 52 2.47 -4.62 3.17
CA LEU A 52 3.11 -5.75 2.49
C LEU A 52 4.19 -5.31 1.49
N VAL A 53 3.95 -4.23 0.75
CA VAL A 53 4.95 -3.68 -0.19
C VAL A 53 6.15 -3.14 0.56
N LEU A 54 5.93 -2.42 1.66
CA LEU A 54 7.00 -1.90 2.51
C LEU A 54 7.80 -3.03 3.14
N ASP A 55 7.15 -4.03 3.72
CA ASP A 55 7.79 -5.21 4.30
C ASP A 55 8.73 -5.91 3.31
N ARG A 56 8.27 -6.11 2.07
CA ARG A 56 9.11 -6.63 0.99
C ARG A 56 10.31 -5.72 0.70
N HIS A 57 10.12 -4.41 0.62
CA HIS A 57 11.20 -3.45 0.39
C HIS A 57 12.28 -3.51 1.48
N LEU A 58 11.87 -3.63 2.75
CA LEU A 58 12.80 -3.81 3.89
C LEU A 58 13.62 -5.11 3.76
N HIS A 59 12.96 -6.22 3.42
CA HIS A 59 13.63 -7.52 3.28
C HIS A 59 14.50 -7.66 2.02
N THR A 60 14.26 -6.85 0.97
CA THR A 60 15.05 -6.92 -0.27
C THR A 60 16.00 -5.74 -0.45
N CYS A 61 15.48 -4.54 -0.66
CA CYS A 61 16.26 -3.39 -1.07
C CYS A 61 17.12 -2.89 0.09
N VAL A 62 16.52 -2.71 1.27
CA VAL A 62 17.23 -2.25 2.47
C VAL A 62 18.28 -3.27 2.91
N THR A 63 17.89 -4.54 2.99
CA THR A 63 18.81 -5.61 3.39
C THR A 63 19.99 -5.73 2.42
N THR A 64 19.77 -5.53 1.12
CA THR A 64 20.84 -5.52 0.12
C THR A 64 21.76 -4.31 0.30
N ALA A 65 21.22 -3.10 0.44
CA ALA A 65 21.99 -1.88 0.64
C ALA A 65 22.85 -1.95 1.92
N ILE A 66 22.28 -2.42 3.03
CA ILE A 66 23.00 -2.58 4.32
C ILE A 66 24.17 -3.57 4.20
N ARG A 67 24.00 -4.65 3.43
CA ARG A 67 25.05 -5.67 3.22
C ARG A 67 26.08 -5.25 2.17
N GLY A 68 25.77 -4.27 1.34
CA GLY A 68 26.67 -3.74 0.32
C GLY A 68 27.74 -2.80 0.90
N ASP A 69 28.76 -2.53 0.10
CA ASP A 69 29.92 -1.75 0.51
C ASP A 69 29.78 -0.24 0.24
N ASP A 70 28.69 0.20 -0.42
CA ASP A 70 28.43 1.60 -0.76
C ASP A 70 27.65 2.33 0.36
N PRO A 71 28.29 3.25 1.11
CA PRO A 71 27.61 4.02 2.14
C PRO A 71 26.54 4.96 1.59
N ALA A 72 26.69 5.46 0.36
CA ALA A 72 25.72 6.37 -0.26
C ALA A 72 24.43 5.65 -0.67
N GLU A 73 24.53 4.37 -1.04
CA GLU A 73 23.35 3.51 -1.27
C GLU A 73 22.58 3.27 0.04
N ARG A 74 23.28 3.01 1.15
CA ARG A 74 22.65 2.83 2.47
C ARG A 74 21.86 4.06 2.91
N GLU A 75 22.48 5.24 2.84
CA GLU A 75 21.84 6.49 3.26
C GLU A 75 20.59 6.79 2.43
N ARG A 76 20.69 6.62 1.11
CA ARG A 76 19.58 6.87 0.18
C ARG A 76 18.34 6.04 0.50
N VAL A 77 18.52 4.74 0.75
CA VAL A 77 17.41 3.84 1.04
C VAL A 77 16.77 4.16 2.40
N ILE A 78 17.55 4.61 3.38
CA ILE A 78 17.02 5.09 4.67
C ILE A 78 16.20 6.36 4.47
N ASP A 79 16.72 7.32 3.70
CA ASP A 79 16.04 8.58 3.40
C ASP A 79 14.70 8.37 2.68
N GLU A 80 14.63 7.41 1.74
CA GLU A 80 13.38 7.04 1.06
C GLU A 80 12.31 6.58 2.06
N ILE A 81 12.66 5.74 3.02
CA ILE A 81 11.74 5.26 4.06
C ILE A 81 11.30 6.40 4.98
N MET A 82 12.24 7.22 5.44
CA MET A 82 11.94 8.38 6.27
C MET A 82 11.02 9.38 5.55
N GLY A 83 11.22 9.58 4.24
CA GLY A 83 10.37 10.38 3.38
C GLY A 83 8.93 9.88 3.33
N LEU A 84 8.71 8.55 3.23
CA LEU A 84 7.37 7.95 3.23
C LEU A 84 6.61 8.18 4.54
N PHE A 85 7.28 8.11 5.70
CA PHE A 85 6.64 8.35 7.00
C PHE A 85 6.34 9.83 7.24
N ASN A 86 7.23 10.73 6.83
CA ASN A 86 7.02 12.17 6.93
C ASN A 86 5.87 12.65 6.03
N ALA A 87 5.65 12.00 4.88
CA ALA A 87 4.52 12.30 4.00
C ALA A 87 3.17 11.87 4.61
N LYS A 88 3.13 10.71 5.27
CA LYS A 88 1.90 10.21 5.95
C LYS A 88 1.47 11.06 7.15
N GLY A 89 2.39 11.78 7.80
CA GLY A 89 2.07 12.66 8.93
C GLY A 89 1.44 14.02 8.55
N LYS A 90 1.33 14.32 7.24
CA LYS A 90 0.81 15.59 6.72
C LYS A 90 -0.64 15.52 6.22
N ILE A 91 -1.29 14.36 6.32
CA ILE A 91 -2.67 14.14 5.88
C ILE A 91 -3.57 14.03 7.11
#